data_AF-A0A9X1QCD0-F1
#
_entry.id   AF-A0A9X1QCD0-F1
#
_cell.length_a   1.000
_cell.length_b   1.000
_cell.length_c   1.000
_cell.angle_alpha   90.00
_cell.angle_beta   90.00
_cell.angle_gamma   90.00
#
_symmetry.space_group_name_H-M   'P 1'
#
loop_
_entity.id
_entity.type
_entity.pdbx_description
1 polymer ?
#
loop_
_entity_poly.entity_id
_entity_poly.type
_entity_poly.pdbx_seq_one_letter_code
_entity_poly.pdbx_strand_id
1 'polypeptide(L)'
;MSKTSNSLIAFLTGCVTGAALGILYAPDKGEVLRTQLTYRLSKYREKLQDVIDDLVQKKDQPDNFTKTEGERVVNDAREKAEKLLEDVDRLMAQIKGQTS
;
A
#
# COMPACT_ATOMS: atom_id res chain seq x y z
N MET A 1 14.06 23.70 -2.05
CA MET A 1 13.00 22.66 -2.01
C MET A 1 13.58 21.42 -1.33
N SER A 2 13.08 21.03 -0.15
CA SER A 2 13.58 19.82 0.56
C SER A 2 12.67 19.28 1.67
N LYS A 3 11.63 20.03 2.08
CA LYS A 3 10.75 19.63 3.20
C LYS A 3 10.00 18.33 2.93
N THR A 4 9.51 18.10 1.70
CA THR A 4 8.79 16.87 1.34
C THR A 4 9.69 15.63 1.40
N SER A 5 10.89 15.69 0.83
CA SER A 5 11.85 14.58 0.91
C SER A 5 12.26 14.29 2.35
N ASN A 6 12.47 15.32 3.17
CA ASN A 6 12.83 15.15 4.57
C ASN A 6 11.68 14.55 5.41
N SER A 7 10.42 14.93 5.14
CA SER A 7 9.25 14.33 5.80
C SER A 7 9.03 12.88 5.39
N LEU A 8 9.25 12.52 4.12
CA LEU A 8 9.15 11.13 3.66
C LEU A 8 10.21 10.25 4.33
N ILE A 9 11.45 10.76 4.44
CA ILE A 9 12.54 10.05 5.13
C ILE A 9 12.19 9.87 6.61
N ALA A 10 11.75 10.93 7.30
CA ALA A 10 11.36 10.85 8.71
C ALA A 10 10.20 9.88 8.95
N PHE A 11 9.21 9.83 8.04
CA PHE A 11 8.12 8.87 8.10
C PHE A 11 8.62 7.43 7.90
N LEU A 12 9.47 7.18 6.90
CA LEU A 12 10.03 5.85 6.64
C LEU A 12 10.85 5.37 7.83
N THR A 13 11.73 6.23 8.37
CA THR A 13 12.53 5.92 9.56
C THR A 13 11.63 5.65 10.77
N GLY A 14 10.61 6.48 11.00
CA GLY A 14 9.65 6.27 12.09
C GLY A 14 8.88 4.95 11.97
N CYS A 15 8.44 4.59 10.77
CA CYS A 15 7.76 3.32 10.49
C CYS A 15 8.66 2.11 10.71
N VAL A 16 9.90 2.15 10.22
CA VAL A 16 10.88 1.05 10.41
C VAL A 16 11.19 0.88 11.89
N THR A 17 11.50 1.97 12.60
CA THR A 17 11.79 1.91 14.04
C THR A 17 10.56 1.46 14.83
N GLY A 18 9.36 1.94 14.49
CA GLY A 18 8.12 1.55 15.15
C GLY A 18 7.77 0.08 14.93
N ALA A 19 7.94 -0.44 13.71
CA ALA A 19 7.72 -1.84 13.40
C ALA A 19 8.74 -2.74 14.09
N ALA A 20 10.02 -2.36 14.09
CA ALA A 20 11.07 -3.10 14.78
C ALA A 20 10.81 -3.19 16.28
N LEU A 21 10.43 -2.07 16.91
CA LEU A 21 10.08 -2.04 18.33
C LEU A 21 8.78 -2.81 18.61
N GLY A 22 7.77 -2.72 17.75
CA GLY A 22 6.50 -3.44 17.92
C GLY A 22 6.66 -4.96 17.84
N ILE A 23 7.45 -5.45 16.88
CA ILE A 23 7.76 -6.88 16.73
C ILE A 23 8.63 -7.37 17.88
N LEU A 24 9.61 -6.56 18.33
CA LEU A 24 10.48 -6.93 19.45
C LEU A 24 9.73 -6.94 20.79
N TYR A 25 8.77 -6.03 20.98
CA TYR A 25 7.99 -5.93 22.21
C TYR A 25 7.00 -7.09 22.37
N ALA A 26 6.37 -7.54 21.28
CA ALA A 26 5.43 -8.65 21.29
C ALA A 26 5.64 -9.56 20.07
N PRO A 27 6.53 -10.56 20.18
CA PRO A 27 6.67 -11.57 19.15
C PRO A 27 5.51 -12.56 19.23
N ASP A 28 4.55 -12.44 18.32
CA ASP A 28 3.55 -13.47 18.09
C ASP A 28 4.18 -14.69 17.40
N LYS A 29 3.59 -15.87 17.61
CA LYS A 29 3.97 -17.07 16.85
C LYS A 29 3.74 -16.85 15.37
N GLY A 30 4.75 -17.14 14.54
CA GLY A 30 4.73 -16.86 13.10
C GLY A 30 3.50 -17.42 12.36
N GLU A 31 2.98 -18.58 12.77
CA GLU A 31 1.78 -19.19 12.17
C GLU A 31 0.49 -18.37 12.44
N VAL A 32 0.34 -17.89 13.67
CA VAL A 32 -0.81 -17.05 14.09
C VAL A 32 -0.70 -15.66 13.46
N LEU A 33 0.51 -15.08 13.47
CA LEU A 33 0.77 -13.77 12.88
C LEU A 33 0.48 -13.77 11.39
N ARG A 34 0.93 -14.80 10.66
CA ARG A 34 0.67 -14.94 9.22
C ARG A 34 -0.83 -15.02 8.93
N THR A 35 -1.56 -15.84 9.69
CA THR A 35 -3.01 -16.00 9.51
C THR A 35 -3.77 -14.69 9.76
N GLN A 36 -3.47 -13.99 10.86
CA GLN A 36 -4.08 -12.69 11.14
C GLN A 36 -3.67 -11.62 10.11
N LEU A 37 -2.41 -11.60 9.69
CA LEU A 37 -1.90 -10.63 8.73
C LEU A 37 -2.57 -10.83 7.37
N THR A 38 -2.67 -12.07 6.87
CA THR A 38 -3.39 -12.39 5.63
C THR A 38 -4.86 -11.96 5.70
N TYR A 39 -5.54 -12.24 6.82
CA TYR A 39 -6.94 -11.82 7.01
C TYR A 39 -7.08 -10.29 6.97
N ARG A 40 -6.24 -9.57 7.71
CA ARG A 40 -6.24 -8.09 7.75
C ARG A 40 -5.91 -7.49 6.39
N LEU A 41 -4.91 -8.03 5.68
CA LEU A 41 -4.55 -7.58 4.32
C LEU A 41 -5.71 -7.78 3.34
N SER A 42 -6.40 -8.92 3.39
CA SER A 42 -7.57 -9.16 2.53
C SER A 42 -8.67 -8.14 2.78
N LYS A 43 -8.96 -7.85 4.06
CA LYS A 43 -9.95 -6.82 4.43
C LYS A 43 -9.53 -5.41 4.04
N TYR A 44 -8.25 -5.08 4.15
CA TYR A 44 -7.73 -3.79 3.68
C TYR A 44 -7.81 -3.67 2.17
N ARG A 45 -7.52 -4.74 1.43
CA ARG A 45 -7.67 -4.77 -0.02
C ARG A 45 -9.12 -4.49 -0.42
N GLU A 46 -10.10 -5.17 0.20
CA GLU A 46 -11.53 -4.89 -0.03
C GLU A 46 -11.86 -3.42 0.23
N LYS A 47 -11.45 -2.87 1.37
CA LYS A 47 -11.68 -1.45 1.68
C LYS A 47 -11.01 -0.50 0.69
N LEU A 48 -9.80 -0.82 0.22
CA LEU A 48 -9.10 -0.02 -0.77
C LEU A 48 -9.82 -0.09 -2.12
N GLN A 49 -10.33 -1.26 -2.51
CA GLN A 49 -11.17 -1.43 -3.69
C GLN A 49 -12.42 -0.54 -3.57
N ASP A 50 -13.13 -0.60 -2.44
CA ASP A 50 -14.32 0.23 -2.20
C ASP A 50 -14.00 1.72 -2.27
N VAL A 51 -12.89 2.16 -1.65
CA VAL A 51 -12.45 3.57 -1.71
C VAL A 51 -12.08 3.97 -3.13
N ILE A 52 -11.38 3.12 -3.88
CA ILE A 52 -11.03 3.39 -5.29
C ILE A 52 -12.30 3.48 -6.14
N ASP A 53 -13.25 2.56 -5.97
CA ASP A 53 -14.52 2.56 -6.70
C ASP A 53 -15.36 3.80 -6.35
N ASP A 54 -15.39 4.22 -5.08
CA ASP A 54 -16.00 5.48 -4.64
C ASP A 54 -15.31 6.71 -5.27
N LEU A 55 -13.98 6.72 -5.38
CA LEU A 55 -13.24 7.79 -6.05
C LEU A 55 -13.53 7.82 -7.55
N VAL A 56 -13.65 6.66 -8.20
CA VAL A 56 -13.98 6.54 -9.63
C VAL A 56 -15.42 6.98 -9.88
N GLN A 57 -16.39 6.56 -9.05
CA GLN A 57 -17.77 7.06 -9.13
C GLN A 57 -17.87 8.56 -8.86
N LYS A 58 -17.13 9.08 -7.88
CA LYS A 58 -17.08 10.53 -7.63
C LYS A 58 -16.41 11.32 -8.75
N LYS A 59 -15.56 10.69 -9.57
CA LYS A 59 -14.97 11.31 -10.77
C LYS A 59 -16.02 11.58 -11.87
N ASP A 60 -17.12 10.83 -11.90
CA ASP A 60 -18.27 11.07 -12.78
C ASP A 60 -19.18 12.21 -12.29
N GLN A 61 -19.06 12.61 -11.01
CA GLN A 61 -19.62 13.89 -10.55
C GLN A 61 -18.64 15.02 -10.88
N PRO A 62 -19.11 16.12 -11.52
CA PRO A 62 -18.25 17.15 -12.06
C PRO A 62 -17.79 18.12 -10.96
N ASP A 63 -17.00 17.64 -10.00
CA ASP A 63 -16.46 18.49 -8.96
C ASP A 63 -15.04 18.93 -9.30
N ASN A 64 -14.98 19.97 -10.15
CA ASN A 64 -14.09 21.14 -10.11
C ASN A 64 -12.58 21.00 -9.84
N PHE A 65 -11.98 19.81 -9.82
CA PHE A 65 -10.53 19.62 -9.81
C PHE A 65 -10.02 19.54 -11.25
N THR A 66 -9.48 20.67 -11.73
CA THR A 66 -8.61 20.85 -12.91
C THR A 66 -8.35 19.57 -13.71
N LYS A 67 -9.22 19.31 -14.69
CA LYS A 67 -9.31 18.08 -15.50
C LYS A 67 -7.95 17.53 -15.96
N THR A 68 -7.03 18.39 -16.38
CA THR A 68 -5.75 17.98 -16.99
C THR A 68 -4.70 17.48 -15.98
N GLU A 69 -4.57 18.12 -14.81
CA GLU A 69 -3.61 17.70 -13.79
C GLU A 69 -4.15 16.51 -12.97
N GLY A 70 -5.47 16.49 -12.73
CA GLY A 70 -6.14 15.38 -12.03
C GLY A 70 -6.06 14.07 -12.81
N GLU A 71 -6.29 14.07 -14.13
CA GLU A 71 -6.10 12.88 -14.95
C GLU A 71 -4.66 12.38 -14.95
N ARG A 72 -3.68 13.28 -15.08
CA ARG A 72 -2.26 12.89 -15.09
C ARG A 72 -1.83 12.25 -13.78
N VAL A 73 -2.19 12.84 -12.64
CA VAL A 73 -1.84 12.30 -11.31
C VAL A 73 -2.55 10.98 -11.04
N VAL A 74 -3.81 10.83 -11.46
CA VAL A 74 -4.54 9.56 -11.35
C VAL A 74 -3.88 8.48 -12.22
N ASN A 75 -3.43 8.83 -13.42
CA ASN A 75 -2.78 7.88 -14.31
C ASN A 75 -1.39 7.44 -13.79
N ASP A 76 -0.58 8.38 -13.30
CA ASP A 76 0.72 8.10 -12.66
C ASP A 76 0.55 7.22 -11.40
N ALA A 77 -0.49 7.48 -10.61
CA ALA A 77 -0.81 6.66 -9.44
C ALA A 77 -1.22 5.24 -9.83
N ARG A 78 -2.00 5.11 -10.91
CA ARG A 78 -2.43 3.82 -11.44
C ARG A 78 -1.23 2.98 -11.94
N GLU A 79 -0.33 3.58 -12.72
CA GLU A 79 0.87 2.88 -13.22
C GLU A 79 1.77 2.41 -12.06
N LYS A 80 1.96 3.25 -11.05
CA LYS A 80 2.74 2.87 -9.85
C LYS A 80 2.06 1.76 -9.06
N ALA A 81 0.73 1.74 -8.99
CA ALA A 81 -0.03 0.69 -8.32
C ALA A 81 0.08 -0.65 -9.06
N GLU A 82 0.03 -0.64 -10.40
CA GLU A 82 0.23 -1.83 -11.23
C GLU A 82 1.63 -2.44 -11.05
N LYS A 83 2.68 -1.60 -11.03
CA LYS A 83 4.05 -2.06 -10.71
C LYS A 83 4.15 -2.67 -9.30
N LEU A 84 3.48 -2.08 -8.32
CA LEU A 84 3.49 -2.60 -6.95
C LEU A 84 2.79 -3.96 -6.84
N LEU A 85 1.71 -4.16 -7.60
CA LEU A 85 1.02 -5.44 -7.72
C LEU A 85 1.94 -6.51 -8.32
N GLU A 86 2.67 -6.17 -9.39
CA GLU A 86 3.64 -7.08 -10.01
C GLU A 86 4.78 -7.46 -9.04
N ASP A 87 5.31 -6.48 -8.29
CA ASP A 87 6.33 -6.72 -7.28
C ASP A 87 5.80 -7.63 -6.14
N VAL A 88 4.54 -7.46 -5.74
CA VAL A 88 3.88 -8.32 -4.74
C VAL A 88 3.69 -9.74 -5.26
N ASP A 89 3.25 -9.91 -6.51
CA ASP A 89 3.10 -11.24 -7.12
C ASP A 89 4.45 -11.94 -7.25
N ARG A 90 5.50 -11.19 -7.60
CA ARG A 90 6.87 -11.70 -7.68
C ARG A 90 7.42 -12.10 -6.30
N LEU A 91 7.15 -11.33 -5.26
CA LEU A 91 7.50 -11.67 -3.88
C LEU A 91 6.72 -12.90 -3.40
N MET A 92 5.42 -12.99 -3.70
CA MET A 92 4.62 -14.17 -3.37
C MET A 92 5.12 -15.42 -4.11
N ALA A 93 5.49 -15.28 -5.38
CA ALA A 93 6.08 -16.35 -6.17
C ALA A 93 7.45 -16.79 -5.63
N GLN A 94 8.30 -15.87 -5.18
CA GLN A 94 9.58 -16.22 -4.54
C GLN A 94 9.37 -16.93 -3.20
N ILE A 95 8.46 -16.44 -2.36
CA ILE A 95 8.11 -17.07 -1.08
C ILE A 95 7.55 -18.48 -1.31
N LYS A 96 6.80 -18.70 -2.38
CA LYS A 96 6.20 -20.00 -2.74
C LYS A 96 7.17 -20.91 -3.51
N GLY A 97 8.10 -20.35 -4.28
CA GLY A 97 9.02 -21.05 -5.19
C GLY A 97 10.41 -21.35 -4.61
N GLN A 98 10.84 -20.68 -3.54
CA GLN A 98 12.05 -21.05 -2.78
C GLN A 98 11.92 -22.34 -1.96
N THR A 99 10.81 -23.08 -2.10
CA THR A 99 10.66 -24.44 -1.57
C THR A 99 10.67 -25.44 -2.73
N SER A 100 11.85 -25.64 -3.32
CA SER A 100 12.26 -26.89 -3.98
C SER A 100 13.76 -27.07 -3.79
#